data_AF-A0A212UH21-F1
#
_entry.id   AF-A0A212UH21-F1
#
_cell.length_a   1.000
_cell.length_b   1.000
_cell.length_c   1.000
_cell.angle_alpha   90.00
_cell.angle_beta   90.00
_cell.angle_gamma   90.00
#
_symmetry.space_group_name_H-M   'P 1'
#
loop_
_entity.id
_entity.type
_entity.pdbx_description
1 polymer ?
#
loop_
_entity_poly.entity_id
_entity_poly.type
_entity_poly.pdbx_seq_one_letter_code
_entity_poly.pdbx_strand_id
1 'polypeptide(L)'
;MQSLNVPSSANQRGLSSSRFHVFQRDYERYEGVPRLNIYRLRLLFTLVFFFLTYESWAHILTHRGPWDNANAAAWFMWGSYSVISVIGIRRPLKVRPIVLFEVVYKVAWLSVVAYPLWVKQELIGSPAESMTRVFIWVVLPIVAMPWRYFLRTHVWGAPAVRP
;
A
#
# COMPACT_ATOMS: atom_id res chain seq x y z
N MET A 1 -9.12 46.05 54.65
CA MET A 1 -8.12 45.04 54.22
C MET A 1 -8.34 43.77 55.00
N GLN A 2 -8.98 42.75 54.42
CA GLN A 2 -8.99 41.37 54.91
C GLN A 2 -9.14 40.48 53.68
N SER A 3 -8.01 39.93 53.24
CA SER A 3 -7.88 39.04 52.09
C SER A 3 -8.53 37.70 52.42
N LEU A 4 -9.65 37.39 51.75
CA LEU A 4 -10.24 36.06 51.77
C LEU A 4 -9.29 35.08 51.08
N ASN A 5 -8.76 34.20 51.91
CA ASN A 5 -7.79 33.17 51.60
C ASN A 5 -8.47 32.08 50.74
N VAL A 6 -8.23 32.09 49.43
CA VAL A 6 -8.70 31.04 48.53
C VAL A 6 -7.78 29.83 48.68
N PRO A 7 -8.28 28.62 49.02
CA PRO A 7 -7.42 27.45 49.12
C PRO A 7 -6.86 27.10 47.73
N SER A 8 -5.53 27.02 47.68
CA SER A 8 -4.72 26.52 46.57
C SER A 8 -5.21 25.14 46.12
N SER A 9 -5.86 25.07 44.96
CA SER A 9 -6.14 23.84 44.24
C SER A 9 -4.87 23.32 43.57
N ALA A 10 -3.87 22.99 44.38
CA ALA A 10 -2.67 22.27 43.96
C ALA A 10 -3.00 20.78 43.74
N ASN A 11 -3.76 20.48 42.68
CA ASN A 11 -3.83 19.11 42.18
C ASN A 11 -4.30 19.06 40.72
N GLN A 12 -3.40 19.41 39.80
CA GLN A 12 -3.51 18.93 38.41
C GLN A 12 -2.25 18.14 38.07
N ARG A 13 -2.10 16.98 38.73
CA ARG A 13 -1.32 15.86 38.19
C ARG A 13 -2.07 15.26 37.01
N GLY A 14 -2.17 16.01 35.92
CA GLY A 14 -2.42 15.48 34.60
C GLY A 14 -1.09 15.05 34.01
N LEU A 15 -0.63 13.85 34.33
CA LEU A 15 0.39 13.17 33.54
C LEU A 15 -0.19 12.97 32.13
N SER A 16 -0.06 14.01 31.31
CA SER A 16 -0.38 13.99 29.88
C SER A 16 0.51 12.93 29.26
N SER A 17 -0.04 11.73 29.10
CA SER A 17 0.63 10.63 28.43
C SER A 17 0.76 11.00 26.96
N SER A 18 1.86 11.67 26.63
CA SER A 18 2.32 12.02 25.29
C SER A 18 2.77 10.76 24.53
N ARG A 19 1.88 9.77 24.37
CA ARG A 19 2.16 8.51 23.67
C ARG A 19 1.24 8.24 22.48
N PHE A 20 0.22 9.07 22.24
CA PHE A 20 -0.81 8.79 21.22
C PHE A 20 -1.00 9.87 20.14
N HIS A 21 -0.04 10.78 19.94
CA HIS A 21 -0.12 11.73 18.81
C HIS A 21 -0.01 11.08 17.42
N VAL A 22 0.43 9.82 17.32
CA VAL A 22 0.51 9.06 16.05
C VAL A 22 -0.89 8.74 15.49
N PHE A 23 -1.92 8.73 16.34
CA PHE A 23 -3.30 8.41 15.98
C PHE A 23 -4.18 9.63 15.64
N GLN A 24 -3.65 10.86 15.74
CA GLN A 24 -4.40 12.05 15.37
C GLN A 24 -4.72 12.06 13.87
N ARG A 25 -5.99 12.29 13.56
CA ARG A 25 -6.53 12.40 12.20
C ARG A 25 -6.32 13.83 11.72
N ASP A 26 -5.30 14.05 10.90
CA ASP A 26 -5.07 15.33 10.23
C ASP A 26 -6.04 15.47 9.04
N TYR A 27 -7.11 16.23 9.22
CA TYR A 27 -8.10 16.51 8.16
C TYR A 27 -7.59 17.52 7.13
N GLU A 28 -6.69 18.44 7.50
CA GLU A 28 -6.18 19.47 6.58
C GLU A 28 -5.25 18.94 5.50
N ARG A 29 -4.43 17.92 5.80
CA ARG A 29 -3.39 17.42 4.87
C ARG A 29 -3.68 16.03 4.32
N TYR A 30 -4.50 15.23 5.00
CA TYR A 30 -4.68 13.82 4.70
C TYR A 30 -6.13 13.32 4.79
N GLU A 31 -7.12 14.22 4.64
CA GLU A 31 -8.56 13.87 4.58
C GLU A 31 -9.04 13.01 5.76
N GLY A 32 -8.42 13.14 6.94
CA GLY A 32 -8.82 12.39 8.15
C GLY A 32 -8.28 10.96 8.22
N VAL A 33 -7.32 10.58 7.36
CA VAL A 33 -6.62 9.29 7.45
C VAL A 33 -5.58 9.33 8.59
N PRO A 34 -5.57 8.35 9.50
CA PRO A 34 -4.54 8.25 10.54
C PRO A 34 -3.13 8.21 9.92
N ARG A 35 -2.19 8.96 10.49
CA ARG A 35 -0.79 9.07 9.99
C ARG A 35 -0.13 7.70 9.77
N LEU A 36 -0.43 6.72 10.62
CA LEU A 36 0.05 5.35 10.50
C LEU A 36 -0.26 4.68 9.14
N ASN A 37 -1.45 4.91 8.58
CA ASN A 37 -1.84 4.32 7.30
C ASN A 37 -1.05 4.93 6.13
N ILE A 38 -0.65 6.20 6.24
CA ILE A 38 0.17 6.88 5.24
C ILE A 38 1.60 6.35 5.27
N TYR A 39 2.16 6.11 6.47
CA TYR A 39 3.46 5.48 6.60
C TYR A 39 3.46 4.05 6.06
N ARG A 40 2.40 3.26 6.31
CA ARG A 40 2.24 1.92 5.71
C ARG A 40 2.19 1.96 4.19
N LEU A 41 1.42 2.89 3.61
CA LEU A 41 1.36 3.06 2.16
C LEU A 41 2.70 3.51 1.59
N ARG A 42 3.39 4.47 2.23
CA ARG A 42 4.71 4.91 1.78
C ARG A 42 5.74 3.80 1.86
N LEU A 43 5.77 3.05 2.97
CA LEU A 43 6.64 1.90 3.13
C LEU A 43 6.39 0.90 2.01
N LEU A 44 5.12 0.60 1.71
CA LEU A 44 4.78 -0.28 0.61
C LEU A 44 5.25 0.25 -0.74
N PHE A 45 4.97 1.51 -1.07
CA PHE A 45 5.41 2.09 -2.35
C PHE A 45 6.93 2.08 -2.46
N THR A 46 7.66 2.28 -1.36
CA THR A 46 9.11 2.15 -1.34
C THR A 46 9.55 0.71 -1.57
N LEU A 47 8.96 -0.28 -0.88
CA LEU A 47 9.29 -1.69 -1.12
C LEU A 47 9.01 -2.08 -2.58
N VAL A 48 7.80 -1.80 -3.06
CA VAL A 48 7.39 -2.05 -4.44
C VAL A 48 8.35 -1.37 -5.40
N PHE A 49 8.71 -0.11 -5.17
CA PHE A 49 9.68 0.58 -6.00
C PHE A 49 11.02 -0.15 -6.04
N PHE A 50 11.59 -0.55 -4.90
CA PHE A 50 12.89 -1.23 -4.88
C PHE A 50 12.83 -2.61 -5.54
N PHE A 51 11.91 -3.48 -5.13
CA PHE A 51 11.79 -4.83 -5.67
C PHE A 51 11.44 -4.80 -7.15
N LEU A 52 10.41 -4.05 -7.52
CA LEU A 52 9.90 -4.04 -8.87
C LEU A 52 10.83 -3.29 -9.82
N THR A 53 11.43 -2.17 -9.41
CA THR A 53 12.40 -1.46 -10.28
C THR A 53 13.62 -2.32 -10.51
N TYR A 54 14.17 -2.95 -9.46
CA TYR A 54 15.34 -3.80 -9.62
C TYR A 54 15.08 -4.95 -10.59
N GLU A 55 14.03 -5.75 -10.37
CA GLU A 55 13.68 -6.88 -11.22
C GLU A 55 13.35 -6.45 -12.66
N SER A 56 12.46 -5.45 -12.82
CA SER A 56 11.99 -5.04 -14.14
C SER A 56 13.10 -4.45 -14.98
N TRP A 57 13.87 -3.52 -14.41
CA TRP A 57 14.91 -2.82 -15.15
C TRP A 57 16.14 -3.70 -15.35
N ALA A 58 16.48 -4.57 -14.39
CA ALA A 58 17.52 -5.57 -14.62
C ALA A 58 17.15 -6.47 -15.80
N HIS A 59 15.91 -6.97 -15.87
CA HIS A 59 15.48 -7.80 -16.99
C HIS A 59 15.47 -7.04 -18.32
N ILE A 60 14.97 -5.79 -18.34
CA ILE A 60 14.95 -4.97 -19.56
C ILE A 60 16.38 -4.69 -20.06
N LEU A 61 17.32 -4.38 -19.17
CA LEU A 61 18.68 -3.98 -19.52
C LEU A 61 19.62 -5.15 -19.80
N THR A 62 19.37 -6.33 -19.22
CA THR A 62 20.23 -7.53 -19.39
C THR A 62 19.72 -8.49 -20.46
N HIS A 63 18.53 -8.27 -21.03
CA HIS A 63 17.99 -9.13 -22.07
C HIS A 63 18.90 -9.16 -23.30
N ARG A 64 19.27 -10.36 -23.72
CA ARG A 64 20.04 -10.62 -24.95
C ARG A 64 19.28 -11.61 -25.81
N GLY A 65 18.83 -11.17 -26.99
CA GLY A 65 18.10 -12.01 -27.94
C GLY A 65 16.87 -11.31 -28.53
N PRO A 66 16.13 -12.00 -29.41
CA PRO A 66 14.84 -11.52 -29.90
C PRO A 66 13.80 -11.53 -28.78
N TRP A 67 13.08 -10.41 -28.65
CA TRP A 67 12.01 -10.27 -27.68
C TRP A 67 10.78 -11.07 -28.12
N ASP A 68 10.17 -11.79 -27.17
CA ASP A 68 8.77 -12.16 -27.30
C ASP A 68 7.90 -10.93 -27.03
N ASN A 69 6.98 -10.61 -27.95
CA ASN A 69 6.19 -9.38 -27.91
C ASN A 69 5.33 -9.28 -26.65
N ALA A 70 4.71 -10.39 -26.24
CA ALA A 70 3.84 -10.42 -25.06
C ALA A 70 4.65 -10.26 -23.77
N ASN A 71 5.79 -10.97 -23.68
CA ASN A 71 6.69 -10.88 -22.55
C ASN A 71 7.32 -9.46 -22.42
N ALA A 72 7.77 -8.87 -23.53
CA ALA A 72 8.31 -7.51 -23.55
C ALA A 72 7.28 -6.50 -23.02
N ALA A 73 6.03 -6.57 -23.50
CA ALA A 73 4.97 -5.69 -23.04
C ALA A 73 4.73 -5.82 -21.53
N ALA A 74 4.78 -7.03 -20.98
CA ALA A 74 4.65 -7.25 -19.55
C ALA A 74 5.79 -6.59 -18.75
N TRP A 75 7.04 -6.72 -19.20
CA TRP A 75 8.18 -6.07 -18.53
C TRP A 75 8.13 -4.55 -18.58
N PHE A 76 7.75 -3.96 -19.72
CA PHE A 76 7.54 -2.51 -19.83
C PHE A 76 6.36 -2.02 -19.00
N MET A 77 5.29 -2.82 -18.87
CA MET A 77 4.20 -2.54 -17.94
C MET A 77 4.71 -2.50 -16.49
N TRP A 78 5.51 -3.49 -16.06
CA TRP A 78 6.11 -3.51 -14.71
C TRP A 78 7.10 -2.35 -14.49
N GLY A 79 7.92 -2.01 -15.49
CA GLY A 79 8.80 -0.85 -15.44
C GLY A 79 8.02 0.47 -15.30
N SER A 80 6.92 0.63 -16.03
CA SER A 80 6.04 1.80 -15.93
C SER A 80 5.39 1.89 -14.55
N TYR A 81 4.96 0.76 -13.99
CA TYR A 81 4.43 0.67 -12.64
C TYR A 81 5.46 1.12 -11.59
N SER A 82 6.73 0.77 -11.80
CA SER A 82 7.84 1.19 -10.95
C SER A 82 8.00 2.73 -10.96
N VAL A 83 7.93 3.36 -12.13
CA VAL A 83 7.98 4.83 -12.27
C VAL A 83 6.78 5.50 -11.58
N ILE A 84 5.57 4.95 -11.75
CA ILE A 84 4.38 5.51 -11.08
C ILE A 84 4.47 5.32 -9.55
N SER A 85 5.10 4.23 -9.09
CA SER A 85 5.33 3.99 -7.65
C SER A 85 6.19 5.08 -7.01
N VAL A 86 7.13 5.71 -7.75
CA VAL A 86 7.88 6.89 -7.26
C VAL A 86 6.95 8.06 -6.96
N ILE A 87 5.93 8.27 -7.80
CA ILE A 87 4.90 9.28 -7.57
C ILE A 87 4.11 8.92 -6.30
N GLY A 88 3.86 7.63 -6.08
CA GLY A 88 3.21 7.10 -4.89
C GLY A 88 3.94 7.32 -3.58
N ILE A 89 5.27 7.33 -3.60
CA ILE A 89 6.07 7.69 -2.42
C ILE A 89 5.77 9.13 -1.98
N ARG A 90 5.67 10.06 -2.94
CA ARG A 90 5.36 11.48 -2.64
C ARG A 90 3.89 11.71 -2.32
N ARG A 91 2.96 11.13 -3.09
CA ARG A 91 1.51 11.37 -2.99
C ARG A 91 0.72 10.05 -2.83
N PRO A 92 0.90 9.31 -1.72
CA PRO A 92 0.33 7.98 -1.53
C PRO A 92 -1.20 7.94 -1.64
N LEU A 93 -1.89 9.01 -1.23
CA LEU A 93 -3.35 9.09 -1.27
C LEU A 93 -3.92 9.24 -2.69
N LYS A 94 -3.15 9.78 -3.66
CA LYS A 94 -3.64 9.99 -5.03
C LYS A 94 -3.50 8.74 -5.90
N VAL A 95 -2.53 7.88 -5.62
CA VAL A 95 -2.25 6.68 -6.40
C VAL A 95 -2.82 5.39 -5.79
N ARG A 96 -3.71 5.47 -4.79
CA ARG A 96 -4.39 4.29 -4.22
C ARG A 96 -4.97 3.31 -5.26
N PRO A 97 -5.53 3.76 -6.42
CA PRO A 97 -6.04 2.85 -7.43
C PRO A 97 -4.98 1.90 -8.01
N ILE A 98 -3.70 2.29 -8.00
CA ILE A 98 -2.63 1.46 -8.54
C ILE A 98 -2.41 0.18 -7.71
N VAL A 99 -2.48 0.33 -6.38
CA VAL A 99 -2.37 -0.80 -5.44
C VAL A 99 -3.57 -1.72 -5.58
N LEU A 100 -4.77 -1.15 -5.79
CA LEU A 100 -5.96 -1.95 -6.05
C LEU A 100 -5.81 -2.78 -7.34
N PHE A 101 -5.32 -2.15 -8.41
CA PHE A 101 -5.05 -2.86 -9.66
C PHE A 101 -4.09 -4.03 -9.45
N GLU A 102 -2.97 -3.82 -8.73
CA GLU A 102 -2.01 -4.89 -8.44
C GLU A 102 -2.64 -6.03 -7.63
N VAL A 103 -3.45 -5.70 -6.62
CA VAL A 103 -4.15 -6.71 -5.81
C VAL A 103 -5.11 -7.50 -6.67
N VAL A 104 -5.99 -6.83 -7.44
CA VAL A 104 -6.98 -7.50 -8.29
C VAL A 104 -6.30 -8.36 -9.34
N TYR A 105 -5.28 -7.84 -10.01
CA TYR A 105 -4.50 -8.57 -11.02
C TYR A 105 -3.86 -9.83 -10.45
N LYS A 106 -3.10 -9.72 -9.34
CA LYS A 106 -2.39 -10.85 -8.75
C LYS A 106 -3.37 -11.88 -8.19
N VAL A 107 -4.43 -11.44 -7.53
CA VAL A 107 -5.47 -12.34 -7.00
C VAL A 107 -6.19 -13.05 -8.13
N ALA A 108 -6.59 -12.35 -9.20
CA ALA A 108 -7.23 -12.97 -10.34
C ALA A 108 -6.32 -14.01 -11.01
N TRP A 109 -5.04 -13.68 -11.22
CA TRP A 109 -4.09 -14.61 -11.81
C TRP A 109 -3.84 -15.84 -10.92
N LEU A 110 -3.64 -15.65 -9.61
CA LEU A 110 -3.50 -16.77 -8.67
C LEU A 110 -4.75 -17.66 -8.64
N SER A 111 -5.94 -17.07 -8.75
CA SER A 111 -7.21 -17.82 -8.72
C SER A 111 -7.46 -18.60 -10.01
N VAL A 112 -7.08 -18.03 -11.16
CA VAL A 112 -7.37 -18.64 -12.47
C VAL A 112 -6.24 -19.55 -12.96
N VAL A 113 -4.98 -19.25 -12.64
CA VAL A 113 -3.81 -19.97 -13.17
C VAL A 113 -3.15 -20.82 -12.09
N ALA A 114 -2.77 -20.22 -10.96
CA ALA A 114 -2.04 -20.95 -9.92
C ALA A 114 -2.92 -21.97 -9.19
N TYR A 115 -4.16 -21.61 -8.87
CA TYR A 115 -5.09 -22.47 -8.14
C TYR A 115 -5.38 -23.81 -8.85
N PRO A 116 -5.77 -23.86 -10.15
CA PRO A 116 -6.00 -25.14 -10.81
C PRO A 116 -4.73 -25.99 -10.92
N LEU A 117 -3.56 -25.37 -11.14
CA LEU A 117 -2.28 -26.08 -11.17
C LEU A 117 -1.89 -26.64 -9.79
N TRP A 118 -2.23 -25.92 -8.72
CA TRP A 118 -2.00 -26.37 -7.35
C TRP A 118 -2.89 -27.56 -6.99
N VAL A 119 -4.17 -27.53 -7.36
CA VAL A 119 -5.11 -28.64 -7.15
C VAL A 119 -4.65 -29.91 -7.88
N LYS A 120 -4.06 -29.75 -9.07
CA LYS A 120 -3.51 -30.87 -9.86
C LYS A 120 -2.11 -31.33 -9.39
N GLN A 121 -1.51 -30.67 -8.40
CA GLN A 121 -0.12 -30.89 -7.96
C GLN A 121 0.94 -30.69 -9.06
N GLU A 122 0.58 -30.00 -10.14
CA GLU A 122 1.45 -29.70 -11.28
C GLU A 122 2.14 -28.33 -11.15
N LEU A 123 1.88 -27.60 -10.07
CA LEU A 123 2.44 -26.27 -9.87
C LEU A 123 3.98 -26.30 -9.78
N ILE A 124 4.53 -27.28 -9.05
CA ILE A 124 5.97 -27.44 -8.83
C ILE A 124 6.61 -28.00 -10.11
N GLY A 125 7.56 -27.29 -10.68
CA GLY A 125 8.19 -27.62 -11.96
C GLY A 125 7.47 -27.04 -13.19
N SER A 126 6.33 -26.37 -13.02
CA SER A 126 5.67 -25.67 -14.12
C SER A 126 6.30 -24.29 -14.39
N PRO A 127 6.13 -23.72 -15.60
CA PRO A 127 6.51 -22.34 -15.87
C PRO A 127 5.82 -21.31 -14.96
N ALA A 128 4.69 -21.68 -14.34
CA ALA A 128 3.92 -20.83 -13.45
C ALA A 128 4.47 -20.80 -12.01
N GLU A 129 5.40 -21.68 -11.64
CA GLU A 129 5.92 -21.77 -10.27
C GLU A 129 6.63 -20.48 -9.83
N SER A 130 7.54 -19.99 -10.66
CA SER A 130 8.33 -18.78 -10.39
C SER A 130 7.42 -17.57 -10.23
N MET A 131 6.44 -17.42 -11.11
CA MET A 131 5.48 -16.32 -11.09
C MET A 131 4.55 -16.40 -9.88
N THR A 132 4.11 -17.61 -9.50
CA THR A 132 3.30 -17.83 -8.29
C THR A 132 4.06 -17.41 -7.02
N ARG A 133 5.35 -17.72 -6.93
CA ARG A 133 6.21 -17.34 -5.80
C ARG A 133 6.33 -15.83 -5.64
N VAL A 134 6.36 -15.08 -6.75
CA VAL A 134 6.37 -13.62 -6.72
C VAL A 134 4.97 -13.08 -6.39
N PHE A 135 3.92 -13.68 -6.95
CA PHE A 135 2.56 -13.17 -6.81
C PHE A 135 1.98 -13.39 -5.41
N ILE A 136 2.45 -14.40 -4.67
CA ILE A 136 2.02 -14.63 -3.28
C ILE A 136 2.33 -13.45 -2.35
N TRP A 137 3.31 -12.62 -2.70
CA TRP A 137 3.63 -11.39 -1.96
C TRP A 137 2.54 -10.31 -2.06
N VAL A 138 1.47 -10.52 -2.84
CA VAL A 138 0.27 -9.66 -2.87
C VAL A 138 -0.37 -9.44 -1.49
N VAL A 139 -0.09 -10.31 -0.51
CA VAL A 139 -0.55 -10.11 0.87
C VAL A 139 -0.03 -8.79 1.46
N LEU A 140 1.16 -8.33 1.07
CA LEU A 140 1.71 -7.04 1.53
C LEU A 140 0.84 -5.84 1.09
N PRO A 141 0.51 -5.66 -0.21
CA PRO A 141 -0.42 -4.61 -0.64
C PRO A 141 -1.82 -4.74 -0.06
N ILE A 142 -2.29 -5.96 0.16
CA ILE A 142 -3.57 -6.17 0.85
C ILE A 142 -3.50 -5.64 2.28
N VAL A 143 -2.47 -5.97 3.07
CA VAL A 143 -2.40 -5.56 4.48
C VAL A 143 -2.10 -4.06 4.63
N ALA A 144 -1.28 -3.50 3.74
CA ALA A 144 -0.92 -2.09 3.79
C ALA A 144 -2.07 -1.16 3.38
N MET A 145 -2.98 -1.62 2.51
CA MET A 145 -4.08 -0.81 2.02
C MET A 145 -5.14 -0.57 3.11
N PRO A 146 -5.52 0.69 3.40
CA PRO A 146 -6.58 0.99 4.35
C PRO A 146 -7.96 0.76 3.71
N TRP A 147 -8.37 -0.50 3.58
CA TRP A 147 -9.63 -0.92 2.95
C TRP A 147 -10.85 -0.17 3.48
N ARG A 148 -10.95 0.02 4.80
CA ARG A 148 -12.07 0.75 5.43
C ARG A 148 -12.18 2.20 4.93
N TYR A 149 -11.05 2.86 4.67
CA TYR A 149 -11.06 4.22 4.12
C TYR A 149 -11.45 4.19 2.65
N PHE A 150 -10.83 3.30 1.86
CA PHE A 150 -11.10 3.16 0.43
C PHE A 150 -12.59 2.88 0.13
N LEU A 151 -13.17 1.90 0.82
CA LEU A 151 -14.58 1.52 0.65
C LEU A 151 -15.50 2.67 1.07
N ARG A 152 -15.19 3.39 2.14
CA ARG A 152 -16.00 4.53 2.59
C ARG A 152 -15.97 5.70 1.59
N THR A 153 -14.81 6.01 1.02
CA THR A 153 -14.63 7.15 0.12
C THR A 153 -15.06 6.88 -1.32
N HIS A 154 -14.94 5.63 -1.81
CA HIS A 154 -15.18 5.32 -3.23
C HIS A 154 -16.36 4.39 -3.50
N VAL A 155 -16.80 3.57 -2.53
CA VAL A 155 -17.94 2.64 -2.72
C VAL A 155 -19.19 3.14 -2.00
N TRP A 156 -19.06 3.63 -0.76
CA TRP A 156 -20.21 4.00 0.06
C TRP A 156 -20.69 5.46 -0.11
N GLY A 157 -19.96 6.30 -0.85
CA GLY A 157 -20.38 7.68 -1.14
C GLY A 157 -20.71 8.53 0.09
N ALA A 158 -20.18 8.18 1.27
CA ALA A 158 -20.47 8.94 2.48
C ALA A 158 -19.80 10.32 2.34
N PRO A 159 -20.57 11.43 2.38
CA PRO A 159 -20.02 12.75 2.18
C PRO A 159 -18.88 12.97 3.19
N ALA A 160 -17.76 13.50 2.67
CA ALA A 160 -16.67 13.97 3.51
C ALA A 160 -17.30 14.89 4.57
N VAL A 161 -17.26 14.48 5.83
CA VAL A 161 -17.67 15.34 6.94
C VAL A 161 -16.71 16.52 6.89
N ARG A 162 -17.19 17.64 6.33
CA ARG A 162 -16.48 18.90 6.36
C ARG A 162 -16.56 19.43 7.80
N PRO A 163 -15.46 19.94 8.37
CA PRO A 163 -15.50 20.64 9.65
C PRO A 163 -16.40 21.87 9.57
#